data_AF-A0A959F418-F1
#
_entry.id   AF-A0A959F418-F1
#
_cell.length_a   1.000
_cell.length_b   1.000
_cell.length_c   1.000
_cell.angle_alpha   90.00
_cell.angle_beta   90.00
_cell.angle_gamma   90.00
#
_symmetry.space_group_name_H-M   'P 1'
#
loop_
_entity.id
_entity.type
_entity.pdbx_description
1 polymer ?
#
loop_
_entity_poly.entity_id
_entity_poly.type
_entity_poly.pdbx_seq_one_letter_code
_entity_poly.pdbx_strand_id
1 'polypeptide(L)'
;FDDNGDPVQLDLAWPDATYFSGSSGAAYLDFCTVECDDPPPPSGDCVGEFHTISQGGWGSPPNGNNPGVYLHAHFADAFPDGLTIGCDYTVHFDSAQNVTDYLPGGSGPAVLDQDYVNPTEKISILVAQVTAMALNVGFDAYDPDFNASDFPFADLVISHGDFEGWSVAEFLALAEEVLGGCNDDYSPSQINSLLSAINGSYQDVGTNGGWLECP
;
A
#
# COMPACT_ATOMS: atom_id res chain seq x y z
N PHE A 1 41.11 19.90 -16.26
CA PHE A 1 41.48 18.61 -16.85
C PHE A 1 42.62 18.85 -17.85
N ASP A 2 43.54 17.92 -18.05
CA ASP A 2 44.64 18.06 -19.03
C ASP A 2 44.18 17.75 -20.47
N ASP A 3 45.10 17.81 -21.44
CA ASP A 3 44.82 17.59 -22.87
C ASP A 3 44.32 16.16 -23.20
N ASN A 4 44.30 15.25 -22.21
CA ASN A 4 43.71 13.92 -22.31
C ASN A 4 42.37 13.80 -21.58
N GLY A 5 41.87 14.87 -20.96
CA GLY A 5 40.57 14.90 -20.30
C GLY A 5 40.59 14.37 -18.86
N ASP A 6 41.74 14.35 -18.18
CA ASP A 6 41.86 13.91 -16.77
C ASP A 6 41.98 15.10 -15.78
N PRO A 7 41.34 15.06 -14.59
CA PRO A 7 41.31 16.21 -13.68
C PRO A 7 42.67 16.41 -13.02
N VAL A 8 43.33 17.51 -13.37
CA VAL A 8 44.67 17.85 -12.85
C VAL A 8 44.69 18.41 -11.43
N GLN A 9 43.53 18.70 -10.83
CA GLN A 9 43.39 19.03 -9.41
C GLN A 9 41.92 18.86 -8.97
N LEU A 10 41.69 18.34 -7.76
CA LEU A 10 40.37 18.20 -7.13
C LEU A 10 40.31 19.16 -5.94
N ASP A 11 39.48 20.21 -6.06
CA ASP A 11 39.10 21.07 -4.94
C ASP A 11 37.59 20.99 -4.72
N LEU A 12 37.19 20.83 -3.45
CA LEU A 12 35.80 20.84 -3.01
C LEU A 12 35.28 22.28 -2.96
N ALA A 13 34.39 22.64 -3.89
CA ALA A 13 33.68 23.91 -3.86
C ALA A 13 32.36 23.76 -3.07
N TRP A 14 32.13 24.64 -2.09
CA TRP A 14 30.85 24.77 -1.39
C TRP A 14 30.00 25.86 -2.06
N PRO A 15 28.68 25.71 -2.14
CA PRO A 15 27.81 26.70 -2.77
C PRO A 15 27.51 27.81 -1.75
N ASP A 16 28.46 28.71 -1.54
CA ASP A 16 28.14 30.01 -0.98
C ASP A 16 29.05 31.06 -1.62
N ALA A 17 28.42 32.05 -2.25
CA ALA A 17 29.05 32.95 -3.20
C ALA A 17 29.97 33.96 -2.48
N THR A 18 31.24 33.61 -2.27
CA THR A 18 32.27 34.59 -1.86
C THR A 18 33.26 34.84 -3.00
N TYR A 19 33.32 36.09 -3.43
CA TYR A 19 34.22 36.60 -4.46
C TYR A 19 35.69 36.50 -4.03
N PHE A 20 36.53 35.78 -4.79
CA PHE A 20 37.98 35.81 -4.61
C PHE A 20 38.58 36.92 -5.49
N SER A 21 39.06 38.00 -4.88
CA SER A 21 39.81 39.02 -5.63
C SER A 21 41.27 38.59 -5.80
N GLY A 22 41.63 38.02 -6.95
CA GLY A 22 43.03 37.82 -7.30
C GLY A 22 43.30 36.85 -8.44
N SER A 23 43.74 37.41 -9.57
CA SER A 23 44.47 36.77 -10.68
C SER A 23 43.64 36.05 -11.75
N SER A 24 44.02 36.33 -13.00
CA SER A 24 43.41 35.93 -14.26
C SER A 24 43.29 34.41 -14.39
N GLY A 25 42.06 33.91 -14.45
CA GLY A 25 41.78 32.47 -14.57
C GLY A 25 40.46 31.99 -13.96
N ALA A 26 39.61 32.89 -13.46
CA ALA A 26 38.29 32.50 -12.95
C ALA A 26 37.38 32.08 -14.11
N ALA A 27 37.01 30.79 -14.14
CA ALA A 27 35.88 30.30 -14.90
C ALA A 27 34.63 30.43 -14.03
N TYR A 28 33.62 31.14 -14.53
CA TYR A 28 32.31 31.22 -13.89
C TYR A 28 31.46 30.07 -14.43
N LEU A 29 30.90 29.26 -13.54
CA LEU A 29 29.79 28.37 -13.88
C LEU A 29 28.51 29.14 -13.58
N ASP A 30 27.88 29.65 -14.63
CA ASP A 30 26.50 30.14 -14.54
C ASP A 30 25.60 28.95 -14.82
N PHE A 31 25.04 28.38 -13.76
CA PHE A 31 23.98 27.39 -13.87
C PHE A 31 22.68 28.12 -13.56
N CYS A 32 21.78 28.21 -14.54
CA CYS A 32 20.38 28.45 -14.21
C CYS A 32 19.91 27.18 -13.49
N THR A 33 19.68 27.27 -12.18
CA THR A 33 18.66 26.40 -11.60
C THR A 33 17.38 26.78 -12.32
N VAL A 34 16.94 25.92 -13.25
CA VAL A 34 15.52 25.92 -13.59
C VAL A 34 14.89 25.59 -12.26
N GLU A 35 14.34 26.61 -11.58
CA GLU A 35 13.22 26.36 -10.71
C GLU A 35 12.23 25.69 -11.64
N CYS A 36 12.19 24.36 -11.61
CA CYS A 36 10.96 23.69 -11.91
C CYS A 36 9.99 24.44 -11.02
N ASP A 37 9.01 25.14 -11.59
CA ASP A 37 7.79 25.42 -10.84
C ASP A 37 7.43 24.03 -10.31
N ASP A 38 7.75 23.79 -9.03
CA ASP A 38 7.28 22.59 -8.37
C ASP A 38 5.78 22.66 -8.64
N PRO A 39 5.21 21.62 -9.30
CA PRO A 39 3.77 21.59 -9.46
C PRO A 39 3.20 21.90 -8.08
N PRO A 40 2.20 22.80 -7.98
CA PRO A 40 1.64 23.18 -6.69
C PRO A 40 1.46 21.88 -5.90
N PRO A 41 1.96 21.82 -4.64
CA PRO A 41 1.92 20.57 -3.88
C PRO A 41 0.51 20.01 -4.04
N PRO A 42 0.37 18.71 -4.41
CA PRO A 42 -0.94 18.13 -4.65
C PRO A 42 -1.85 18.58 -3.51
N SER A 43 -2.96 19.21 -3.88
CA SER A 43 -3.88 19.74 -2.89
C SER A 43 -4.62 18.53 -2.32
N GLY A 44 -4.10 17.96 -1.23
CA GLY A 44 -4.70 16.78 -0.58
C GLY A 44 -3.67 15.69 -0.34
N ASP A 45 -2.84 15.84 0.68
CA ASP A 45 -2.07 14.71 1.20
C ASP A 45 -2.83 14.12 2.38
N CYS A 46 -3.40 12.92 2.22
CA CYS A 46 -4.10 12.18 3.27
C CYS A 46 -3.12 11.49 4.24
N VAL A 47 -1.83 11.86 4.18
CA VAL A 47 -0.80 11.39 5.10
C VAL A 47 -1.23 11.65 6.54
N GLY A 48 -1.33 10.56 7.29
CA GLY A 48 -1.70 10.58 8.71
C GLY A 48 -3.21 10.51 8.99
N GLU A 49 -4.06 10.48 7.96
CA GLU A 49 -5.51 10.32 8.13
C GLU A 49 -5.97 8.87 8.00
N PHE A 50 -5.21 8.05 7.26
CA PHE A 50 -5.47 6.64 7.09
C PHE A 50 -4.56 5.76 7.95
N HIS A 51 -5.09 4.58 8.26
CA HIS A 51 -4.47 3.49 8.98
C HIS A 51 -4.83 2.18 8.28
N THR A 52 -3.81 1.45 7.83
CA THR A 52 -3.98 0.15 7.17
C THR A 52 -3.27 -0.93 7.98
N ILE A 53 -3.90 -2.09 8.08
CA ILE A 53 -3.35 -3.22 8.81
C ILE A 53 -2.96 -4.31 7.81
N SER A 54 -1.75 -4.85 7.94
CA SER A 54 -1.32 -6.01 7.14
C SER A 54 -2.03 -7.29 7.55
N GLN A 55 -1.96 -8.30 6.68
CA GLN A 55 -2.33 -9.68 7.02
C GLN A 55 -1.73 -10.18 8.34
N GLY A 56 -0.50 -9.77 8.69
CA GLY A 56 0.14 -10.15 9.95
C GLY A 56 -0.47 -9.46 11.16
N GLY A 57 -0.88 -8.20 11.01
CA GLY A 57 -1.60 -7.46 12.05
C GLY A 57 -2.98 -8.05 12.30
N TRP A 58 -3.78 -8.27 11.24
CA TRP A 58 -5.10 -8.87 11.35
C TRP A 58 -5.08 -10.31 11.89
N GLY A 59 -4.04 -11.08 11.53
CA GLY A 59 -3.82 -12.43 12.06
C GLY A 59 -3.23 -12.50 13.47
N SER A 60 -2.96 -11.36 14.12
CA SER A 60 -2.36 -11.38 15.45
C SER A 60 -3.37 -11.88 16.50
N PRO A 61 -2.96 -12.79 17.43
CA PRO A 61 -3.82 -13.19 18.53
C PRO A 61 -4.25 -11.95 19.35
N PRO A 62 -5.54 -11.79 19.68
CA PRO A 62 -6.04 -10.57 20.32
C PRO A 62 -5.38 -10.37 21.69
N ASN A 63 -4.60 -9.31 21.82
CA ASN A 63 -3.91 -8.97 23.06
C ASN A 63 -3.62 -7.46 23.17
N GLY A 64 -3.88 -6.88 24.34
CA GLY A 64 -3.62 -5.46 24.60
C GLY A 64 -4.43 -4.58 23.65
N ASN A 65 -3.73 -3.81 22.82
CA ASN A 65 -4.31 -2.90 21.83
C ASN A 65 -3.89 -3.28 20.39
N ASN A 66 -3.57 -4.55 20.13
CA ASN A 66 -3.19 -4.97 18.79
C ASN A 66 -4.41 -5.06 17.84
N PRO A 67 -4.20 -5.10 16.52
CA PRO A 67 -5.30 -5.14 15.55
C PRO A 67 -6.22 -6.36 15.71
N GLY A 68 -5.72 -7.48 16.22
CA GLY A 68 -6.54 -8.64 16.54
C GLY A 68 -7.65 -8.34 17.55
N VAL A 69 -7.41 -7.45 18.52
CA VAL A 69 -8.47 -7.03 19.47
C VAL A 69 -9.59 -6.28 18.74
N TYR A 70 -9.24 -5.37 17.83
CA TYR A 70 -10.22 -4.63 17.04
C TYR A 70 -11.02 -5.57 16.13
N LEU A 71 -10.34 -6.48 15.42
CA LEU A 71 -10.99 -7.50 14.59
C LEU A 71 -12.04 -8.28 15.39
N HIS A 72 -11.67 -8.81 16.56
CA HIS A 72 -12.58 -9.62 17.38
C HIS A 72 -13.74 -8.81 17.98
N ALA A 73 -13.54 -7.52 18.24
CA ALA A 73 -14.57 -6.65 18.80
C ALA A 73 -15.62 -6.25 17.76
N HIS A 74 -15.23 -6.06 16.49
CA HIS A 74 -16.06 -5.40 15.49
C HIS A 74 -16.47 -6.29 14.31
N PHE A 75 -15.86 -7.46 14.11
CA PHE A 75 -16.10 -8.28 12.92
C PHE A 75 -17.58 -8.65 12.71
N ALA A 76 -18.29 -9.06 13.75
CA ALA A 76 -19.69 -9.48 13.61
C ALA A 76 -20.64 -8.33 13.25
N ASP A 77 -20.26 -7.09 13.60
CA ASP A 77 -21.07 -5.91 13.27
C ASP A 77 -20.72 -5.37 11.87
N ALA A 78 -19.42 -5.40 11.50
CA ALA A 78 -18.95 -4.97 10.18
C ALA A 78 -19.26 -6.00 9.07
N PHE A 79 -19.26 -7.29 9.41
CA PHE A 79 -19.47 -8.42 8.51
C PHE A 79 -20.54 -9.36 9.09
N PRO A 80 -21.82 -8.93 9.15
CA PRO A 80 -22.89 -9.68 9.83
C PRO A 80 -23.17 -11.05 9.19
N ASP A 81 -22.88 -11.20 7.90
CA ASP A 81 -23.00 -12.46 7.15
C ASP A 81 -21.65 -13.18 7.00
N GLY A 82 -20.60 -12.73 7.68
CA GLY A 82 -19.22 -13.17 7.49
C GLY A 82 -18.50 -12.44 6.35
N LEU A 83 -17.23 -12.78 6.14
CA LEU A 83 -16.41 -12.23 5.06
C LEU A 83 -16.22 -13.28 3.97
N THR A 84 -16.66 -12.96 2.75
CA THR A 84 -16.41 -13.78 1.55
C THR A 84 -15.51 -13.02 0.59
N ILE A 85 -14.48 -13.69 0.07
CA ILE A 85 -13.60 -13.15 -0.98
C ILE A 85 -13.47 -14.14 -2.13
N GLY A 86 -13.27 -13.63 -3.34
CA GLY A 86 -13.22 -14.42 -4.56
C GLY A 86 -14.49 -14.28 -5.40
N CYS A 87 -14.63 -15.12 -6.43
CA CYS A 87 -15.74 -15.06 -7.39
C CYS A 87 -16.22 -16.47 -7.76
N ASP A 88 -15.67 -17.10 -8.82
CA ASP A 88 -16.04 -18.46 -9.24
C ASP A 88 -15.74 -19.48 -8.15
N TYR A 89 -14.57 -19.36 -7.53
CA TYR A 89 -14.25 -19.98 -6.26
C TYR A 89 -14.10 -18.92 -5.17
N THR A 90 -14.46 -19.30 -3.95
CA THR A 90 -14.53 -18.37 -2.82
C THR A 90 -13.83 -18.90 -1.57
N VAL A 91 -13.41 -17.98 -0.71
CA VAL A 91 -13.06 -18.26 0.69
C VAL A 91 -14.05 -17.50 1.58
N HIS A 92 -14.71 -18.22 2.47
CA HIS A 92 -15.62 -17.64 3.46
C HIS A 92 -15.08 -17.77 4.90
N PHE A 93 -15.16 -16.69 5.66
CA PHE A 93 -14.86 -16.64 7.09
C PHE A 93 -16.12 -16.25 7.88
N ASP A 94 -16.61 -17.16 8.72
CA ASP A 94 -17.81 -16.92 9.54
C ASP A 94 -17.53 -15.94 10.71
N SER A 95 -16.28 -15.83 11.15
CA SER A 95 -15.93 -15.07 12.35
C SER A 95 -14.51 -14.50 12.34
N ALA A 96 -14.28 -13.52 13.22
CA ALA A 96 -12.95 -13.00 13.54
C ALA A 96 -11.95 -14.10 13.92
N GLN A 97 -12.39 -15.15 14.64
CA GLN A 97 -11.51 -16.26 14.99
C GLN A 97 -11.05 -17.03 13.75
N ASN A 98 -11.95 -17.26 12.78
CA ASN A 98 -11.58 -17.94 11.53
C ASN A 98 -10.60 -17.14 10.70
N VAL A 99 -10.73 -15.81 10.69
CA VAL A 99 -9.74 -14.91 10.10
C VAL A 99 -8.40 -15.01 10.84
N THR A 100 -8.39 -14.93 12.17
CA THR A 100 -7.15 -15.05 12.98
C THR A 100 -6.46 -16.40 12.80
N ASP A 101 -7.23 -17.50 12.72
CA ASP A 101 -6.67 -18.84 12.51
C ASP A 101 -6.06 -18.98 11.11
N TYR A 102 -6.65 -18.32 10.10
CA TYR A 102 -6.17 -18.35 8.73
C TYR A 102 -5.00 -17.40 8.45
N LEU A 103 -4.91 -16.25 9.10
CA LEU A 103 -3.83 -15.28 8.88
C LEU A 103 -2.60 -15.54 9.79
N PRO A 104 -1.38 -15.20 9.36
CA PRO A 104 -1.00 -14.80 8.01
C PRO A 104 -1.09 -15.99 7.03
N GLY A 105 -1.09 -15.68 5.73
CA GLY A 105 -1.24 -16.67 4.65
C GLY A 105 -0.02 -17.55 4.39
N GLY A 106 -0.16 -18.39 3.37
CA GLY A 106 0.89 -19.30 2.92
C GLY A 106 2.01 -18.59 2.16
N SER A 107 2.89 -19.37 1.53
CA SER A 107 3.90 -18.85 0.60
C SER A 107 3.44 -19.03 -0.84
N GLY A 108 3.78 -18.08 -1.73
CA GLY A 108 3.49 -18.20 -3.15
C GLY A 108 2.09 -17.70 -3.50
N PRO A 109 1.97 -16.69 -4.38
CA PRO A 109 0.67 -16.23 -4.87
C PRO A 109 0.03 -17.30 -5.76
N ALA A 110 -1.23 -17.66 -5.46
CA ALA A 110 -1.98 -18.65 -6.22
C ALA A 110 -3.48 -18.34 -6.15
N VAL A 111 -4.18 -18.67 -7.24
CA VAL A 111 -5.65 -18.64 -7.35
C VAL A 111 -6.28 -19.80 -6.58
N LEU A 112 -7.58 -19.71 -6.31
CA LEU A 112 -8.37 -20.78 -5.73
C LEU A 112 -8.67 -21.88 -6.75
N ASP A 113 -8.79 -23.12 -6.29
CA ASP A 113 -9.16 -24.29 -7.11
C ASP A 113 -10.48 -24.95 -6.68
N GLN A 114 -11.07 -24.47 -5.59
CA GLN A 114 -12.34 -24.89 -5.01
C GLN A 114 -12.84 -23.82 -4.03
N ASP A 115 -14.08 -23.97 -3.57
CA ASP A 115 -14.61 -23.18 -2.46
C ASP A 115 -14.05 -23.64 -1.11
N TYR A 116 -13.77 -22.68 -0.23
CA TYR A 116 -13.32 -22.90 1.13
C TYR A 116 -14.24 -22.20 2.13
N VAL A 117 -14.55 -22.89 3.22
CA VAL A 117 -15.28 -22.32 4.36
C VAL A 117 -14.43 -22.52 5.60
N ASN A 118 -14.07 -21.41 6.25
CA ASN A 118 -13.19 -21.36 7.42
C ASN A 118 -11.90 -22.19 7.29
N PRO A 119 -11.11 -21.99 6.21
CA PRO A 119 -9.89 -22.76 6.04
C PRO A 119 -8.90 -22.47 7.18
N THR A 120 -8.27 -23.51 7.71
CA THR A 120 -7.14 -23.39 8.65
C THR A 120 -5.80 -23.69 7.98
N GLU A 121 -5.84 -24.38 6.84
CA GLU A 121 -4.69 -24.61 5.98
C GLU A 121 -4.35 -23.32 5.23
N LYS A 122 -3.06 -23.00 5.16
CA LYS A 122 -2.60 -21.76 4.53
C LYS A 122 -2.56 -21.94 3.00
N ILE A 123 -3.65 -21.59 2.32
CA ILE A 123 -3.86 -21.84 0.88
C ILE A 123 -2.83 -21.10 0.03
N SER A 124 -2.81 -19.76 0.11
CA SER A 124 -1.86 -18.93 -0.63
C SER A 124 -1.64 -17.59 0.07
N ILE A 125 -0.56 -16.89 -0.30
CA ILE A 125 -0.33 -15.52 0.18
C ILE A 125 -1.36 -14.54 -0.39
N LEU A 126 -1.90 -14.83 -1.60
CA LEU A 126 -2.88 -13.97 -2.26
C LEU A 126 -4.18 -13.92 -1.46
N VAL A 127 -4.70 -15.07 -1.00
CA VAL A 127 -5.89 -15.12 -0.14
C VAL A 127 -5.69 -14.20 1.07
N ALA A 128 -4.54 -14.28 1.74
CA ALA A 128 -4.29 -13.48 2.94
C ALA A 128 -4.17 -11.97 2.68
N GLN A 129 -3.58 -11.58 1.54
CA GLN A 129 -3.51 -10.16 1.18
C GLN A 129 -4.87 -9.59 0.76
N VAL A 130 -5.68 -10.35 0.02
CA VAL A 130 -7.05 -9.97 -0.32
C VAL A 130 -7.90 -9.88 0.95
N THR A 131 -7.81 -10.86 1.86
CA THR A 131 -8.47 -10.79 3.17
C THR A 131 -8.08 -9.52 3.94
N ALA A 132 -6.79 -9.20 4.01
CA ALA A 132 -6.33 -8.01 4.72
C ALA A 132 -6.86 -6.70 4.11
N MET A 133 -6.89 -6.61 2.78
CA MET A 133 -7.42 -5.42 2.10
C MET A 133 -8.94 -5.31 2.27
N ALA A 134 -9.68 -6.41 2.16
CA ALA A 134 -11.11 -6.44 2.39
C ALA A 134 -11.48 -6.03 3.84
N LEU A 135 -10.67 -6.42 4.84
CA LEU A 135 -10.83 -5.96 6.22
C LEU A 135 -10.54 -4.46 6.36
N ASN A 136 -9.48 -3.95 5.73
CA ASN A 136 -9.16 -2.51 5.77
C ASN A 136 -10.31 -1.67 5.18
N VAL A 137 -10.82 -2.07 4.00
CA VAL A 137 -11.95 -1.39 3.33
C VAL A 137 -13.24 -1.53 4.14
N GLY A 138 -13.56 -2.75 4.60
CA GLY A 138 -14.81 -3.01 5.30
C GLY A 138 -14.90 -2.33 6.67
N PHE A 139 -13.80 -2.30 7.43
CA PHE A 139 -13.79 -1.62 8.72
C PHE A 139 -13.78 -0.10 8.61
N ASP A 140 -13.11 0.46 7.61
CA ASP A 140 -13.18 1.88 7.29
C ASP A 140 -14.61 2.32 6.94
N ALA A 141 -15.32 1.51 6.15
CA ALA A 141 -16.72 1.79 5.80
C ALA A 141 -17.69 1.60 6.99
N TYR A 142 -17.37 0.70 7.92
CA TYR A 142 -18.22 0.38 9.08
C TYR A 142 -18.06 1.37 10.23
N ASP A 143 -16.83 1.70 10.59
CA ASP A 143 -16.51 2.53 11.76
C ASP A 143 -15.85 3.85 11.30
N PRO A 144 -16.58 4.97 11.38
CA PRO A 144 -16.05 6.29 11.04
C PRO A 144 -14.83 6.73 11.88
N ASP A 145 -14.57 6.08 13.02
CA ASP A 145 -13.39 6.35 13.86
C ASP A 145 -12.21 5.42 13.52
N PHE A 146 -12.35 4.48 12.58
CA PHE A 146 -11.28 3.58 12.16
C PHE A 146 -10.14 4.34 11.45
N ASN A 147 -10.51 5.29 10.59
CA ASN A 147 -9.62 6.26 9.96
C ASN A 147 -10.13 7.67 10.26
N ALA A 148 -9.22 8.63 10.37
CA ALA A 148 -9.56 10.02 10.68
C ALA A 148 -9.91 10.85 9.43
N SER A 149 -9.87 10.25 8.24
CA SER A 149 -10.08 10.95 6.97
C SER A 149 -11.55 11.24 6.70
N ASP A 150 -11.81 12.33 5.98
CA ASP A 150 -13.14 12.64 5.42
C ASP A 150 -13.45 11.78 4.16
N PHE A 151 -12.47 11.06 3.63
CA PHE A 151 -12.61 10.18 2.47
C PHE A 151 -12.54 8.69 2.87
N PRO A 152 -13.34 7.82 2.22
CA PRO A 152 -13.18 6.38 2.39
C PRO A 152 -11.83 5.88 1.88
N PHE A 153 -11.24 4.90 2.56
CA PHE A 153 -10.02 4.21 2.11
C PHE A 153 -10.23 3.55 0.73
N ALA A 154 -11.45 3.09 0.45
CA ALA A 154 -11.87 2.56 -0.84
C ALA A 154 -11.73 3.55 -2.01
N ASP A 155 -11.79 4.86 -1.74
CA ASP A 155 -11.76 5.92 -2.75
C ASP A 155 -10.33 6.42 -3.03
N LEU A 156 -9.34 5.98 -2.25
CA LEU A 156 -7.94 6.31 -2.51
C LEU A 156 -7.48 5.77 -3.86
N VAL A 157 -6.64 6.54 -4.54
CA VAL A 157 -6.24 6.29 -5.91
C VAL A 157 -4.81 5.79 -5.96
N ILE A 158 -4.56 4.75 -6.75
CA ILE A 158 -3.22 4.22 -6.99
C ILE A 158 -2.41 5.25 -7.80
N SER A 159 -1.28 5.69 -7.24
CA SER A 159 -0.48 6.80 -7.77
C SER A 159 0.37 6.45 -8.98
N HIS A 160 0.73 5.17 -9.17
CA HIS A 160 1.64 4.76 -10.24
C HIS A 160 1.59 3.25 -10.54
N GLY A 161 2.13 2.89 -11.70
CA GLY A 161 2.28 1.51 -12.15
C GLY A 161 1.12 1.06 -13.06
N ASP A 162 0.95 -0.26 -13.23
CA ASP A 162 -0.03 -0.80 -14.19
C ASP A 162 -1.49 -0.46 -13.85
N PHE A 163 -1.76 -0.07 -12.60
CA PHE A 163 -3.07 0.28 -12.07
C PHE A 163 -3.16 1.75 -11.67
N GLU A 164 -2.26 2.60 -12.18
CA GLU A 164 -2.32 4.05 -11.94
C GLU A 164 -3.70 4.62 -12.29
N GLY A 165 -4.24 5.45 -11.40
CA GLY A 165 -5.56 6.07 -11.53
C GLY A 165 -6.75 5.18 -11.13
N TRP A 166 -6.51 3.92 -10.75
CA TRP A 166 -7.56 3.06 -10.19
C TRP A 166 -7.76 3.34 -8.71
N SER A 167 -9.01 3.28 -8.27
CA SER A 167 -9.33 3.30 -6.84
C SER A 167 -8.96 1.99 -6.13
N VAL A 168 -8.77 2.06 -4.81
CA VAL A 168 -8.61 0.89 -3.94
C VAL A 168 -9.79 -0.07 -4.10
N ALA A 169 -11.02 0.42 -4.24
CA ALA A 169 -12.20 -0.40 -4.47
C ALA A 169 -12.15 -1.16 -5.82
N GLU A 170 -11.81 -0.47 -6.91
CA GLU A 170 -11.68 -1.08 -8.23
C GLU A 170 -10.57 -2.15 -8.24
N PHE A 171 -9.44 -1.86 -7.59
CA PHE A 171 -8.34 -2.81 -7.50
C PHE A 171 -8.67 -4.02 -6.61
N LEU A 172 -9.39 -3.82 -5.49
CA LEU A 172 -9.85 -4.93 -4.64
C LEU A 172 -10.79 -5.86 -5.42
N ALA A 173 -11.74 -5.31 -6.18
CA ALA A 173 -12.64 -6.09 -7.02
C ALA A 173 -11.86 -6.95 -8.04
N LEU A 174 -10.90 -6.35 -8.75
CA LEU A 174 -10.02 -7.10 -9.66
C LEU A 174 -9.21 -8.19 -8.93
N ALA A 175 -8.72 -7.89 -7.72
CA ALA A 175 -7.95 -8.84 -6.94
C ALA A 175 -8.79 -10.06 -6.51
N GLU A 176 -10.05 -9.85 -6.16
CA GLU A 176 -11.01 -10.93 -5.90
C GLU A 176 -11.32 -11.73 -7.17
N GLU A 177 -11.41 -11.06 -8.33
CA GLU A 177 -11.61 -11.76 -9.60
C GLU A 177 -10.45 -12.69 -9.95
N VAL A 178 -9.21 -12.20 -9.81
CA VAL A 178 -8.00 -12.99 -10.04
C VAL A 178 -7.88 -14.11 -9.00
N LEU A 179 -8.17 -13.82 -7.73
CA LEU A 179 -8.14 -14.82 -6.66
C LEU A 179 -9.13 -15.96 -6.94
N GLY A 180 -10.36 -15.62 -7.27
CA GLY A 180 -11.45 -16.58 -7.49
C GLY A 180 -11.41 -17.28 -8.84
N GLY A 181 -10.54 -16.85 -9.76
CA GLY A 181 -10.33 -17.50 -11.05
C GLY A 181 -11.26 -17.04 -12.18
N CYS A 182 -12.04 -15.97 -11.98
CA CYS A 182 -12.87 -15.40 -13.04
C CYS A 182 -12.13 -14.37 -13.91
N ASN A 183 -10.90 -13.99 -13.53
CA ASN A 183 -10.01 -13.14 -14.33
C ASN A 183 -8.60 -13.73 -14.39
N ASP A 184 -8.09 -13.97 -15.61
CA ASP A 184 -6.75 -14.49 -15.87
C ASP A 184 -5.86 -13.54 -16.70
N ASP A 185 -6.33 -12.30 -16.92
CA ASP A 185 -5.57 -11.26 -17.63
C ASP A 185 -4.35 -10.78 -16.82
N TYR A 186 -4.39 -10.94 -15.48
CA TYR A 186 -3.33 -10.54 -14.56
C TYR A 186 -2.80 -11.72 -13.75
N SER A 187 -1.50 -11.71 -13.50
CA SER A 187 -0.89 -12.79 -12.71
C SER A 187 -1.16 -12.62 -11.21
N PRO A 188 -1.38 -13.73 -10.45
CA PRO A 188 -1.52 -13.70 -9.00
C PRO A 188 -0.38 -12.95 -8.28
N SER A 189 0.84 -13.05 -8.82
CA SER A 189 2.03 -12.40 -8.25
C SER A 189 2.02 -10.87 -8.41
N GLN A 190 1.53 -10.37 -9.55
CA GLN A 190 1.40 -8.94 -9.80
C GLN A 190 0.39 -8.32 -8.85
N ILE A 191 -0.80 -8.95 -8.75
CA ILE A 191 -1.85 -8.54 -7.82
C ILE A 191 -1.36 -8.57 -6.38
N ASN A 192 -0.76 -9.68 -5.94
CA ASN A 192 -0.26 -9.83 -4.57
C ASN A 192 0.78 -8.76 -4.19
N SER A 193 1.64 -8.37 -5.12
CA SER A 193 2.69 -7.36 -4.85
C SER A 193 2.08 -5.99 -4.54
N LEU A 194 1.08 -5.57 -5.32
CA LEU A 194 0.40 -4.30 -5.09
C LEU A 194 -0.52 -4.35 -3.85
N LEU A 195 -1.25 -5.45 -3.62
CA LEU A 195 -2.00 -5.64 -2.37
C LEU A 195 -1.09 -5.51 -1.13
N SER A 196 0.10 -6.12 -1.17
CA SER A 196 1.05 -6.03 -0.06
C SER A 196 1.57 -4.61 0.16
N ALA A 197 1.71 -3.83 -0.92
CA ALA A 197 2.12 -2.43 -0.84
C ALA A 197 1.00 -1.55 -0.26
N ILE A 198 -0.23 -1.72 -0.73
CA ILE A 198 -1.42 -0.99 -0.25
C ILE A 198 -1.69 -1.31 1.23
N ASN A 199 -1.76 -2.58 1.62
CA ASN A 199 -1.94 -3.00 3.03
C ASN A 199 -0.77 -2.59 3.94
N GLY A 200 0.35 -2.19 3.33
CA GLY A 200 1.54 -1.68 4.00
C GLY A 200 1.64 -0.15 4.03
N SER A 201 0.75 0.57 3.35
CA SER A 201 0.97 2.00 3.06
C SER A 201 0.81 2.91 4.27
N TYR A 202 0.00 2.53 5.26
CA TYR A 202 -0.31 3.36 6.43
C TYR A 202 -0.22 2.57 7.76
N GLN A 203 0.79 1.70 7.91
CA GLN A 203 0.96 0.91 9.14
C GLN A 203 1.44 1.73 10.34
N ASP A 204 2.13 2.84 10.08
CA ASP A 204 2.61 3.76 11.10
C ASP A 204 1.90 5.12 10.93
N VAL A 205 1.63 5.78 12.07
CA VAL A 205 0.97 7.10 12.06
C VAL A 205 1.82 8.09 11.26
N GLY A 206 1.23 8.72 10.24
CA GLY A 206 1.90 9.71 9.39
C GLY A 206 2.79 9.12 8.29
N THR A 207 2.70 7.83 7.99
CA THR A 207 3.37 7.25 6.82
C THR A 207 2.40 7.07 5.66
N ASN A 208 2.83 7.43 4.45
CA ASN A 208 2.25 6.95 3.19
C ASN A 208 3.37 6.18 2.47
N GLY A 209 3.12 4.91 2.14
CA GLY A 209 4.05 4.05 1.39
C GLY A 209 4.37 4.56 -0.02
N GLY A 210 3.72 5.63 -0.47
CA GLY A 210 3.90 6.28 -1.77
C GLY A 210 3.00 5.74 -2.87
N TRP A 211 2.17 4.75 -2.56
CA TRP A 211 1.33 4.02 -3.51
C TRP A 211 -0.06 4.61 -3.70
N LEU A 212 -0.49 5.45 -2.77
CA LEU A 212 -1.86 5.96 -2.72
C LEU A 212 -1.89 7.48 -2.61
N GLU A 213 -2.83 8.08 -3.32
CA GLU A 213 -3.15 9.50 -3.32
C GLU A 213 -4.63 9.69 -2.97
N CYS A 214 -4.97 10.86 -2.42
CA CYS A 214 -6.37 11.24 -2.23
C CYS A 214 -7.06 11.44 -3.59
N PRO A 215 -8.38 11.19 -3.68
CA PRO A 215 -9.16 11.40 -4.90
C PRO A 215 -9.31 12.87 -5.33
#